data_AF-A0A7V9QAW2-F1
#
_entry.id   AF-A0A7V9QAW2-F1
#
_cell.length_a   1.000
_cell.length_b   1.000
_cell.length_c   1.000
_cell.angle_alpha   90.00
_cell.angle_beta   90.00
_cell.angle_gamma   90.00
#
_symmetry.space_group_name_H-M   'P 1'
#
loop_
_entity.id
_entity.type
_entity.pdbx_description
1 polymer ?
#
loop_
_entity_poly.entity_id
_entity_poly.type
_entity_poly.pdbx_seq_one_letter_code
_entity_poly.pdbx_strand_id
1 'polypeptide(L)'
;MNSGRRVKVEGGAEVELPDGWVAEVDEEGGVNLMAEDGPGLLHLVTFPQEPGEMADPAEELYAFLEDQGVELEEDEVDDVELGGEAHLALCEYISERDDEGETGEGDDDEPATFWLVGVATSPGNLLFGSYSCAAGDEDRERETVRAILASVRLGKADSA
;
A
#
# COMPACT_ATOMS: atom_id res chain seq x y z
N MET A 1 -12.84 -3.60 20.65
CA MET A 1 -12.87 -2.59 19.57
C MET A 1 -12.01 -1.44 20.07
N ASN A 2 -10.72 -1.46 19.75
CA ASN A 2 -9.89 -0.27 19.95
C ASN A 2 -10.35 0.74 18.90
N SER A 3 -10.70 1.95 19.32
CA SER A 3 -11.03 3.04 18.40
C SER A 3 -9.73 3.72 18.01
N GLY A 4 -9.13 3.32 16.89
CA GLY A 4 -7.99 4.04 16.32
C GLY A 4 -8.37 5.45 15.85
N ARG A 5 -7.39 6.34 15.71
CA ARG A 5 -7.63 7.68 15.15
C ARG A 5 -7.79 7.55 13.64
N ARG A 6 -8.62 8.40 13.01
CA ARG A 6 -8.69 8.45 11.55
C ARG A 6 -7.72 9.48 10.98
N VAL A 7 -7.00 9.09 9.95
CA VAL A 7 -6.12 9.95 9.16
C VAL A 7 -6.74 10.13 7.79
N LYS A 8 -6.75 11.38 7.30
CA LYS A 8 -7.16 11.70 5.94
C LYS A 8 -5.94 11.68 5.03
N VAL A 9 -6.07 10.99 3.92
CA VAL A 9 -5.18 11.11 2.76
C VAL A 9 -5.72 12.25 1.90
N GLU A 10 -4.85 12.89 1.12
CA GLU A 10 -5.31 13.76 0.03
C GLU A 10 -6.29 12.99 -0.89
N GLY A 11 -7.14 13.67 -1.66
CA GLY A 11 -8.17 13.00 -2.48
C GLY A 11 -9.36 12.42 -1.70
N GLY A 12 -9.36 12.47 -0.36
CA GLY A 12 -10.54 12.17 0.46
C GLY A 12 -10.65 10.74 0.96
N ALA A 13 -9.59 9.93 0.81
CA ALA A 13 -9.50 8.64 1.47
C ALA A 13 -9.23 8.79 2.98
N GLU A 14 -9.71 7.85 3.79
CA GLU A 14 -9.45 7.80 5.22
C GLU A 14 -9.03 6.40 5.67
N VAL A 15 -8.04 6.33 6.56
CA VAL A 15 -7.61 5.08 7.21
C VAL A 15 -7.69 5.19 8.72
N GLU A 16 -7.92 4.06 9.38
CA GLU A 16 -7.79 3.95 10.83
C GLU A 16 -6.33 3.68 11.18
N LEU A 17 -5.76 4.57 11.99
CA LEU A 17 -4.39 4.47 12.45
C LEU A 17 -4.36 3.93 13.90
N PRO A 18 -3.65 2.81 14.14
CA PRO A 18 -3.53 2.23 15.47
C PRO A 18 -2.65 3.09 16.39
N ASP A 19 -2.72 2.81 17.70
CA ASP A 19 -1.88 3.47 18.69
C ASP A 19 -0.39 3.19 18.43
N GLY A 20 0.47 4.20 18.64
CA GLY A 20 1.91 4.10 18.39
C GLY A 20 2.33 4.28 16.92
N TRP A 21 1.39 4.58 16.03
CA TRP A 21 1.66 4.94 14.65
C TRP A 21 1.52 6.44 14.41
N VAL A 22 2.39 6.97 13.56
CA VAL A 22 2.38 8.36 13.11
C VAL A 22 2.00 8.45 11.64
N ALA A 23 1.51 9.62 11.25
CA ALA A 23 1.13 9.93 9.88
C ALA A 23 1.77 11.26 9.49
N GLU A 24 2.55 11.24 8.42
CA GLU A 24 3.26 12.41 7.89
C GLU A 24 2.83 12.65 6.44
N VAL A 25 2.47 13.89 6.11
CA VAL A 25 2.10 14.24 4.74
C VAL A 25 3.37 14.20 3.88
N ASP A 26 3.28 13.50 2.77
CA ASP A 26 4.33 13.40 1.78
C ASP A 26 4.31 14.61 0.82
N GLU A 27 5.48 15.02 0.32
CA GLU A 27 5.59 16.23 -0.52
C GLU A 27 4.84 16.10 -1.86
N GLU A 28 4.57 14.88 -2.29
CA GLU A 28 3.87 14.54 -3.54
C GLU A 28 2.36 14.30 -3.36
N GLY A 29 1.80 14.61 -2.18
CA GLY A 29 0.36 14.51 -1.91
C GLY A 29 -0.08 13.15 -1.32
N GLY A 30 0.87 12.28 -0.99
CA GLY A 30 0.62 11.04 -0.24
C GLY A 30 0.63 11.24 1.29
N VAL A 31 0.49 10.14 2.02
CA VAL A 31 0.76 10.08 3.46
C VAL A 31 1.65 8.88 3.79
N ASN A 32 2.66 9.14 4.59
CA ASN A 32 3.57 8.16 5.16
C ASN A 32 3.08 7.74 6.54
N LEU A 33 2.86 6.44 6.73
CA LEU A 33 2.43 5.84 7.98
C LEU A 33 3.54 4.93 8.51
N MET A 34 3.94 5.14 9.76
CA MET A 34 5.02 4.37 10.39
C MET A 34 4.75 4.19 11.88
N ALA A 35 5.11 3.04 12.44
CA ALA A 35 5.19 2.89 13.88
C ALA A 35 6.42 3.63 14.41
N GLU A 36 6.34 4.19 15.62
CA GLU A 36 7.45 4.98 16.21
C GLU A 36 8.79 4.21 16.27
N ASP A 37 8.75 2.89 16.45
CA ASP A 37 9.91 1.98 16.47
C ASP A 37 9.78 0.84 15.43
N GLY A 38 9.05 1.12 14.36
CA GLY A 38 8.71 0.17 13.29
C GLY A 38 9.86 -0.09 12.32
N PRO A 39 10.00 -1.32 11.78
CA PRO A 39 10.97 -1.61 10.73
C PRO A 39 10.58 -1.06 9.35
N GLY A 40 9.32 -0.68 9.13
CA GLY A 40 8.83 -0.32 7.81
C GLY A 40 8.08 1.00 7.72
N LEU A 41 7.71 1.32 6.49
CA LEU A 41 6.96 2.49 6.10
C LEU A 41 5.82 2.06 5.18
N LEU A 42 4.60 2.49 5.48
CA LEU A 42 3.44 2.37 4.59
C LEU A 42 3.16 3.74 3.96
N HIS A 43 3.38 3.88 2.66
CA HIS A 43 2.99 5.05 1.89
C HIS A 43 1.62 4.83 1.27
N LEU A 44 0.76 5.85 1.33
CA LEU A 44 -0.58 5.85 0.73
C LEU A 44 -0.74 7.05 -0.17
N VAL A 45 -1.21 6.84 -1.40
CA VAL A 45 -1.43 7.91 -2.39
C VAL A 45 -2.71 7.68 -3.16
N THR A 46 -3.50 8.74 -3.35
CA THR A 46 -4.77 8.68 -4.10
C THR A 46 -4.61 9.19 -5.51
N PHE A 47 -5.31 8.55 -6.44
CA PHE A 47 -5.44 9.00 -7.82
C PHE A 47 -6.92 9.24 -8.16
N PRO A 48 -7.28 10.44 -8.65
CA PRO A 48 -8.63 10.69 -9.12
C PRO A 48 -8.93 9.89 -10.38
N GLN A 49 -10.13 9.32 -10.47
CA GLN A 49 -10.63 8.58 -11.63
C GLN A 49 -11.80 9.35 -12.27
N GLU A 50 -12.20 9.00 -13.50
CA GLU A 50 -13.38 9.64 -14.08
C GLU A 50 -14.64 9.35 -13.24
N PRO A 51 -15.58 10.30 -13.10
CA PRO A 51 -16.78 10.07 -12.29
C PRO A 51 -17.59 8.85 -12.77
N GLY A 52 -17.73 7.85 -11.89
CA GLY A 52 -18.47 6.62 -12.19
C GLY A 52 -17.61 5.52 -12.83
N GLU A 53 -16.34 5.80 -13.13
CA GLU A 53 -15.34 4.77 -13.42
C GLU A 53 -14.97 4.04 -12.13
N MET A 54 -14.80 2.73 -12.27
CA MET A 54 -14.34 1.85 -11.20
C MET A 54 -13.43 0.82 -11.84
N ALA A 55 -12.13 1.04 -11.67
CA ALA A 55 -11.12 0.08 -12.08
C ALA A 55 -11.21 -1.19 -11.22
N ASP A 56 -10.86 -2.32 -11.81
CA ASP A 56 -10.69 -3.56 -11.07
C ASP A 56 -9.38 -3.46 -10.26
N PRO A 57 -9.45 -3.54 -8.91
CA PRO A 57 -8.26 -3.35 -8.09
C PRO A 57 -7.17 -4.38 -8.35
N ALA A 58 -7.53 -5.62 -8.74
CA ALA A 58 -6.55 -6.65 -9.05
C ALA A 58 -5.87 -6.36 -10.39
N GLU A 59 -6.62 -5.98 -11.43
CA GLU A 59 -6.05 -5.61 -12.72
C GLU A 59 -5.07 -4.42 -12.60
N GLU A 60 -5.43 -3.40 -11.80
CA GLU A 60 -4.55 -2.25 -11.53
C GLU A 60 -3.29 -2.64 -10.75
N LEU A 61 -3.41 -3.55 -9.78
CA LEU A 61 -2.27 -4.06 -9.03
C LEU A 61 -1.30 -4.83 -9.94
N TYR A 62 -1.81 -5.71 -10.80
CA TYR A 62 -0.99 -6.43 -11.78
C TYR A 62 -0.31 -5.47 -12.74
N ALA A 63 -1.03 -4.49 -13.30
CA ALA A 63 -0.45 -3.52 -14.22
C ALA A 63 0.65 -2.68 -13.57
N PHE A 64 0.46 -2.27 -12.30
CA PHE A 64 1.46 -1.55 -11.54
C PHE A 64 2.72 -2.39 -11.34
N LEU A 65 2.57 -3.65 -10.92
CA LEU A 65 3.70 -4.54 -10.63
C LEU A 65 4.44 -4.97 -11.90
N GLU A 66 3.73 -5.21 -13.01
CA GLU A 66 4.33 -5.50 -14.31
C GLU A 66 5.19 -4.33 -14.80
N ASP A 67 4.74 -3.08 -14.64
CA ASP A 67 5.52 -1.89 -15.00
C ASP A 67 6.82 -1.76 -14.17
N GLN A 68 6.81 -2.27 -12.94
CA GLN A 68 7.99 -2.37 -12.08
C GLN A 68 8.85 -3.61 -12.33
N GLY A 69 8.48 -4.46 -13.30
CA GLY A 69 9.20 -5.69 -13.63
C GLY A 69 8.96 -6.84 -12.65
N VAL A 70 7.87 -6.78 -11.87
CA VAL A 70 7.44 -7.84 -10.95
C VAL A 70 6.40 -8.72 -11.66
N GLU A 71 6.75 -9.98 -11.89
CA GLU A 71 5.82 -10.99 -12.44
C GLU A 71 5.13 -11.72 -11.28
N LEU A 72 3.80 -11.59 -11.18
CA LEU A 72 2.98 -12.32 -10.21
C LEU A 72 2.28 -13.53 -10.84
N GLU A 73 2.07 -14.57 -10.05
CA GLU A 73 1.11 -15.63 -10.34
C GLU A 73 -0.32 -15.20 -9.94
N GLU A 74 -1.34 -15.71 -10.64
CA GLU A 74 -2.75 -15.28 -10.46
C GLU A 74 -3.31 -15.54 -9.04
N ASP A 75 -2.67 -16.42 -8.26
CA ASP A 75 -3.06 -16.78 -6.90
C ASP A 75 -2.29 -16.03 -5.79
N GLU A 76 -1.42 -15.09 -6.16
CA GLU A 76 -0.65 -14.27 -5.21
C GLU A 76 -1.38 -13.00 -4.77
N VAL A 77 -2.55 -12.72 -5.37
CA VAL A 77 -3.38 -11.57 -5.04
C VAL A 77 -4.54 -11.95 -4.11
N ASP A 78 -4.58 -11.28 -2.96
CA ASP A 78 -5.64 -11.39 -1.97
C ASP A 78 -6.75 -10.34 -2.22
N ASP A 79 -7.98 -10.79 -2.45
CA ASP A 79 -9.16 -9.92 -2.48
C ASP A 79 -9.72 -9.62 -1.08
N VAL A 80 -9.87 -8.35 -0.75
CA VAL A 80 -10.41 -7.85 0.51
C VAL A 80 -11.64 -6.98 0.26
N GLU A 81 -12.78 -7.40 0.80
CA GLU A 81 -14.01 -6.59 0.77
C GLU A 81 -13.85 -5.37 1.68
N LEU A 82 -13.91 -4.16 1.09
CA LEU A 82 -14.05 -2.94 1.86
C LEU A 82 -15.55 -2.62 2.06
N GLY A 83 -15.87 -1.73 2.99
CA GLY A 83 -17.25 -1.35 3.24
C GLY A 83 -17.86 -0.56 2.07
N GLY A 84 -19.05 -0.95 1.61
CA GLY A 84 -19.79 -0.23 0.56
C GLY A 84 -19.58 -0.83 -0.82
N GLU A 85 -19.26 0.01 -1.81
CA GLU A 85 -18.90 -0.39 -3.19
C GLU A 85 -17.37 -0.37 -3.41
N ALA A 86 -16.60 -0.34 -2.31
CA ALA A 86 -15.16 -0.28 -2.36
C ALA A 86 -14.56 -1.69 -2.28
N HIS A 87 -13.47 -1.91 -3.01
CA HIS A 87 -12.75 -3.18 -3.06
C HIS A 87 -11.26 -2.91 -2.87
N LEU A 88 -10.52 -3.90 -2.35
CA LEU A 88 -9.09 -3.83 -2.15
C LEU A 88 -8.46 -5.14 -2.64
N ALA A 89 -7.43 -5.04 -3.48
CA ALA A 89 -6.55 -6.14 -3.81
C ALA A 89 -5.21 -5.93 -3.08
N LEU A 90 -4.63 -7.00 -2.55
CA LEU A 90 -3.33 -6.99 -1.87
C LEU A 90 -2.38 -8.01 -2.48
N CYS A 91 -1.10 -7.70 -2.54
CA CYS A 91 -0.04 -8.65 -2.87
C CYS A 91 1.12 -8.48 -1.89
N GLU A 92 1.75 -9.59 -1.53
CA GLU A 92 3.00 -9.61 -0.80
C GLU A 92 4.08 -10.27 -1.65
N TYR A 93 5.27 -9.68 -1.72
CA TYR A 93 6.41 -10.27 -2.41
C TYR A 93 7.73 -9.82 -1.77
N ILE A 94 8.80 -10.54 -2.06
CA ILE A 94 10.16 -10.17 -1.65
C ILE A 94 10.94 -9.83 -2.92
N SER A 95 11.49 -8.62 -2.99
CA SER A 95 12.42 -8.26 -4.06
C SER A 95 13.82 -8.73 -3.67
N GLU A 96 14.37 -9.70 -4.41
CA GLU A 96 15.76 -10.12 -4.27
C GLU A 96 16.71 -9.00 -4.73
N ARG A 97 17.93 -8.95 -4.18
CA ARG A 97 18.98 -8.04 -4.67
C ARG A 97 19.23 -8.33 -6.15
N ASP A 98 19.27 -7.29 -6.99
CA ASP A 98 19.69 -7.42 -8.39
C ASP A 98 21.03 -8.18 -8.45
N ASP A 99 20.98 -9.46 -8.82
CA ASP A 99 22.16 -10.31 -9.05
C ASP A 99 22.58 -10.27 -10.53
N GLU A 100 22.13 -9.26 -11.28
CA GLU A 100 22.51 -9.04 -12.67
C GLU A 100 23.46 -7.83 -12.82
N GLY A 101 24.74 -8.09 -12.58
CA GLY A 101 25.79 -7.53 -13.45
C GLY A 101 26.70 -6.45 -12.87
N GLU A 102 27.81 -6.92 -12.32
CA GLU A 102 29.16 -6.36 -12.49
C GLU A 102 29.48 -4.93 -12.01
N THR A 103 30.37 -4.92 -11.00
CA THR A 103 31.40 -3.94 -10.65
C THR A 103 31.06 -2.88 -9.60
N GLY A 104 31.23 -3.28 -8.34
CA GLY A 104 31.56 -2.35 -7.27
C GLY A 104 31.99 -3.10 -6.04
N GLU A 105 33.28 -3.07 -5.72
CA GLU A 105 33.75 -3.33 -4.36
C GLU A 105 33.06 -2.31 -3.45
N GLY A 106 31.95 -2.70 -2.82
CA GLY A 106 31.15 -1.89 -1.91
C GLY A 106 30.29 -2.82 -1.06
N ASP A 107 30.30 -2.61 0.26
CA ASP A 107 29.86 -3.53 1.31
C ASP A 107 28.57 -4.33 1.01
N ASP A 108 28.72 -5.66 0.92
CA ASP A 108 27.71 -6.70 0.62
C ASP A 108 26.71 -7.01 1.77
N ASP A 109 26.05 -6.01 2.36
CA ASP A 109 25.19 -6.23 3.55
C ASP A 109 23.82 -5.51 3.51
N GLU A 110 23.32 -5.09 2.35
CA GLU A 110 21.92 -4.61 2.27
C GLU A 110 20.94 -5.80 2.20
N PRO A 111 20.01 -5.94 3.18
CA PRO A 111 19.06 -7.04 3.22
C PRO A 111 18.02 -6.92 2.10
N ALA A 112 17.48 -8.05 1.65
CA ALA A 112 16.33 -8.08 0.74
C ALA A 112 15.14 -7.29 1.32
N THR A 113 14.27 -6.79 0.45
CA THR A 113 13.11 -5.97 0.86
C THR A 113 11.83 -6.78 0.74
N PHE A 114 11.06 -6.82 1.83
CA PHE A 114 9.68 -7.30 1.79
C PHE A 114 8.75 -6.16 1.39
N TRP A 115 7.82 -6.45 0.48
CA TRP A 115 6.80 -5.53 0.02
C TRP A 115 5.40 -6.08 0.31
N LEU A 116 4.52 -5.19 0.76
CA LEU A 116 3.08 -5.41 0.76
C LEU A 116 2.43 -4.25 0.02
N VAL A 117 1.84 -4.54 -1.14
CA VAL A 117 1.23 -3.54 -2.02
C VAL A 117 -0.27 -3.75 -2.04
N GLY A 118 -1.04 -2.66 -2.07
CA GLY A 118 -2.48 -2.70 -2.13
C GLY A 118 -3.08 -1.65 -3.05
N VAL A 119 -4.14 -2.03 -3.76
CA VAL A 119 -4.94 -1.11 -4.57
C VAL A 119 -6.38 -1.15 -4.10
N ALA A 120 -6.86 -0.02 -3.57
CA ALA A 120 -8.26 0.14 -3.21
C ALA A 120 -8.99 1.00 -4.26
N THR A 121 -10.13 0.51 -4.74
CA THR A 121 -10.96 1.23 -5.71
C THR A 121 -12.36 1.47 -5.19
N SER A 122 -12.96 2.58 -5.63
CA SER A 122 -14.38 2.91 -5.47
C SER A 122 -14.80 3.83 -6.62
N PRO A 123 -16.09 4.07 -6.87
CA PRO A 123 -16.51 4.95 -7.96
C PRO A 123 -15.84 6.34 -7.92
N GLY A 124 -15.01 6.63 -8.92
CA GLY A 124 -14.29 7.89 -9.09
C GLY A 124 -13.03 8.07 -8.23
N ASN A 125 -12.62 7.07 -7.44
CA ASN A 125 -11.39 7.16 -6.64
C ASN A 125 -10.60 5.85 -6.63
N LEU A 126 -9.29 6.01 -6.66
CA LEU A 126 -8.32 4.94 -6.51
C LEU A 126 -7.30 5.34 -5.43
N LEU A 127 -6.89 4.39 -4.60
CA LEU A 127 -5.82 4.56 -3.62
C LEU A 127 -4.81 3.43 -3.82
N PHE A 128 -3.54 3.79 -4.00
CA PHE A 128 -2.42 2.87 -3.88
C PHE A 128 -1.84 2.93 -2.47
N GLY A 129 -1.45 1.77 -1.95
CA GLY A 129 -0.66 1.64 -0.74
C GLY A 129 0.55 0.75 -0.98
N SER A 130 1.71 1.16 -0.49
CA SER A 130 2.94 0.37 -0.55
C SER A 130 3.60 0.39 0.82
N TYR A 131 3.74 -0.80 1.41
CA TYR A 131 4.55 -1.01 2.60
C TYR A 131 5.83 -1.71 2.23
N SER A 132 6.94 -1.25 2.81
CA SER A 132 8.22 -1.93 2.70
C SER A 132 8.99 -1.97 4.02
N CYS A 133 9.74 -3.04 4.21
CA CYS A 133 10.70 -3.21 5.30
C CYS A 133 11.79 -4.22 4.90
N ALA A 134 12.81 -4.39 5.73
CA ALA A 134 13.78 -5.46 5.55
C ALA A 134 13.09 -6.83 5.67
N ALA A 135 13.41 -7.75 4.76
CA ALA A 135 12.93 -9.12 4.81
C ALA A 135 13.44 -9.82 6.08
N GLY A 136 12.52 -10.49 6.79
CA GLY A 136 12.71 -11.07 8.11
C GLY A 136 12.12 -10.23 9.25
N ASP A 137 11.83 -8.95 9.02
CA ASP A 137 11.19 -8.06 10.01
C ASP A 137 9.68 -7.91 9.80
N GLU A 138 9.14 -8.36 8.67
CA GLU A 138 7.77 -8.06 8.25
C GLU A 138 6.71 -8.62 9.21
N ASP A 139 6.95 -9.77 9.84
CA ASP A 139 6.03 -10.38 10.80
C ASP A 139 5.67 -9.45 11.98
N ARG A 140 6.52 -8.44 12.27
CA ARG A 140 6.28 -7.46 13.33
C ARG A 140 5.11 -6.52 13.02
N GLU A 141 4.87 -6.24 11.75
CA GLU A 141 3.90 -5.22 11.32
C GLU A 141 2.92 -5.71 10.25
N ARG A 142 3.16 -6.83 9.57
CA ARG A 142 2.38 -7.36 8.44
C ARG A 142 0.87 -7.31 8.70
N GLU A 143 0.41 -7.90 9.80
CA GLU A 143 -1.02 -7.91 10.18
C GLU A 143 -1.57 -6.52 10.51
N THR A 144 -0.74 -5.64 11.06
CA THR A 144 -1.14 -4.26 11.39
C THR A 144 -1.29 -3.44 10.11
N VAL A 145 -0.35 -3.58 9.18
CA VAL A 145 -0.39 -2.94 7.86
C VAL A 145 -1.60 -3.43 7.07
N ARG A 146 -1.85 -4.75 7.03
CA ARG A 146 -3.08 -5.33 6.44
C ARG A 146 -4.33 -4.74 7.07
N ALA A 147 -4.38 -4.61 8.40
CA ALA A 147 -5.52 -4.01 9.08
C ALA A 147 -5.71 -2.52 8.77
N ILE A 148 -4.63 -1.75 8.63
CA ILE A 148 -4.68 -0.34 8.19
C ILE A 148 -5.28 -0.26 6.78
N LEU A 149 -4.78 -1.06 5.83
CA LEU A 149 -5.28 -1.09 4.45
C LEU A 149 -6.74 -1.56 4.38
N ALA A 150 -7.11 -2.59 5.14
CA ALA A 150 -8.50 -3.06 5.23
C ALA A 150 -9.45 -2.06 5.91
N SER A 151 -8.92 -1.03 6.59
CA SER A 151 -9.71 0.03 7.22
C SER A 151 -10.05 1.21 6.29
N VAL A 152 -9.48 1.20 5.09
CA VAL A 152 -9.64 2.25 4.08
C VAL A 152 -11.12 2.54 3.85
N ARG A 153 -11.45 3.83 3.86
CA ARG A 153 -12.72 4.35 3.34
C ARG A 153 -12.40 5.34 2.25
N LEU A 154 -12.83 5.03 1.04
CA LEU A 154 -12.79 5.95 -0.07
C LEU A 154 -14.05 6.81 -0.03
N GLY A 155 -13.88 8.13 0.01
CA GLY A 155 -14.98 9.07 -0.14
C GLY A 155 -15.63 8.96 -1.53
N LYS A 156 -16.80 9.58 -1.72
CA LYS A 156 -17.26 9.85 -3.09
C LYS A 156 -16.37 10.96 -3.67
N ALA A 157 -15.91 10.81 -4.90
CA ALA A 157 -15.20 11.87 -5.59
C ALA A 157 -16.10 13.12 -5.56
N ASP A 158 -15.63 14.20 -4.94
CA ASP A 158 -16.37 15.46 -4.95
C ASP A 158 -16.51 15.89 -6.41
N SER A 159 -17.75 15.94 -6.90
CA SER A 159 -18.05 16.41 -8.24
C SER A 159 -17.66 17.89 -8.32
N ALA A 160 -16.51 18.18 -8.93
CA ALA A 160 -16.09 19.55 -9.23
C ALA A 160 -17.02 20.23 -10.25
#